data_AF-A0A5N7ZJF4-F1
#
_entry.id   AF-A0A5N7ZJF4-F1
#
_cell.length_a   1.000
_cell.length_b   1.000
_cell.length_c   1.000
_cell.angle_alpha   90.00
_cell.angle_beta   90.00
_cell.angle_gamma   90.00
#
_symmetry.space_group_name_H-M   'P 1'
#
loop_
_entity.id
_entity.type
_entity.pdbx_description
1 polymer ?
#
loop_
_entity_poly.entity_id
_entity_poly.type
_entity_poly.pdbx_seq_one_letter_code
_entity_poly.pdbx_strand_id
1 'polypeptide(L)'
;MKKFIALFFMIVSFSVAANAQDRQKEIAKKVQNDITALTAYIPLSDAQKVEIEKGLVMKHQNLSPELSEGRKKELVKVVDHYLRAPLTQAQLQKLDANPKLVKQLVSE
;
A
#
# COMPACT_ATOMS: atom_id res chain seq x y z
N MET A 1 -52.38 -1.55 -1.68
CA MET A 1 -51.12 -0.77 -1.52
C MET A 1 -50.12 -1.53 -0.67
N LYS A 2 -49.36 -2.50 -1.22
CA LYS A 2 -48.29 -3.23 -0.48
C LYS A 2 -47.11 -3.67 -1.37
N LYS A 3 -47.02 -3.24 -2.63
CA LYS A 3 -46.06 -3.79 -3.61
C LYS A 3 -44.93 -2.85 -4.02
N PHE A 4 -44.80 -1.67 -3.41
CA PHE A 4 -43.78 -0.67 -3.79
C PHE A 4 -42.53 -0.61 -2.88
N ILE A 5 -42.50 -1.37 -1.77
CA ILE A 5 -41.38 -1.30 -0.81
C ILE A 5 -40.17 -2.13 -1.28
N ALA A 6 -40.35 -3.09 -2.18
CA ALA A 6 -39.26 -3.96 -2.66
C ALA A 6 -38.28 -3.26 -3.63
N LEU A 7 -38.69 -2.15 -4.26
CA LEU A 7 -37.87 -1.50 -5.29
C LEU A 7 -36.78 -0.58 -4.72
N PHE A 8 -36.91 -0.17 -3.45
CA PHE A 8 -35.96 0.76 -2.82
C PHE A 8 -34.72 0.06 -2.23
N PHE A 9 -34.78 -1.25 -1.97
CA PHE A 9 -33.65 -2.00 -1.42
C PHE A 9 -32.62 -2.45 -2.46
N MET A 10 -32.94 -2.40 -3.76
CA MET A 10 -32.05 -2.91 -4.82
C MET A 10 -30.94 -1.91 -5.24
N ILE A 11 -31.06 -0.62 -4.89
CA ILE A 11 -30.12 0.42 -5.33
C ILE A 11 -28.96 0.59 -4.33
N VAL A 12 -29.09 0.11 -3.09
CA VAL A 12 -28.07 0.31 -2.04
C VAL A 12 -26.86 -0.60 -2.22
N SER A 13 -27.00 -1.74 -2.89
CA SER A 13 -25.91 -2.72 -3.08
C SER A 13 -24.84 -2.27 -4.09
N PHE A 14 -25.18 -1.46 -5.08
CA PHE A 14 -24.23 -0.98 -6.09
C PHE A 14 -23.29 0.12 -5.57
N SER A 15 -23.74 0.92 -4.61
CA SER A 15 -22.99 2.04 -4.04
C SER A 15 -21.74 1.58 -3.27
N VAL A 16 -21.83 0.44 -2.58
CA VAL A 16 -20.73 -0.11 -1.78
C VAL A 16 -19.64 -0.72 -2.67
N ALA A 17 -20.03 -1.40 -3.76
CA ALA A 17 -19.10 -2.02 -4.69
C ALA A 17 -18.26 -0.99 -5.47
N ALA A 18 -18.85 0.15 -5.84
CA ALA A 18 -18.13 1.24 -6.50
C ALA A 18 -17.01 1.81 -5.61
N ASN A 19 -17.29 2.03 -4.32
CA ASN A 19 -16.34 2.61 -3.37
C ASN A 19 -15.11 1.70 -3.14
N ALA A 20 -15.31 0.38 -3.03
CA ALA A 20 -14.21 -0.57 -2.86
C ALA A 20 -13.31 -0.67 -4.10
N GLN A 21 -13.89 -0.62 -5.30
CA GLN A 21 -13.14 -0.67 -6.55
C GLN A 21 -12.28 0.59 -6.75
N ASP A 22 -12.81 1.77 -6.42
CA ASP A 22 -12.06 3.02 -6.53
C ASP A 22 -10.91 3.07 -5.51
N ARG A 23 -11.13 2.59 -4.29
CA ARG A 23 -10.07 2.44 -3.28
C ARG A 23 -8.95 1.52 -3.78
N GLN A 24 -9.29 0.40 -4.42
CA GLN A 24 -8.30 -0.53 -4.94
C GLN A 24 -7.46 0.08 -6.07
N LYS A 25 -8.08 0.85 -6.97
CA LYS A 25 -7.37 1.59 -8.02
C LYS A 25 -6.43 2.65 -7.45
N GLU A 26 -6.87 3.37 -6.41
CA GLU A 26 -6.05 4.37 -5.73
C GLU A 26 -4.82 3.72 -5.07
N ILE A 27 -5.02 2.61 -4.36
CA ILE A 27 -3.93 1.83 -3.75
C ILE A 27 -2.95 1.37 -4.84
N ALA A 28 -3.43 0.79 -5.93
CA ALA A 28 -2.57 0.33 -7.02
C ALA A 28 -1.72 1.48 -7.61
N LYS A 29 -2.31 2.67 -7.79
CA LYS A 29 -1.60 3.87 -8.25
C LYS A 29 -0.51 4.30 -7.25
N LYS A 30 -0.82 4.30 -5.96
CA LYS A 30 0.15 4.67 -4.90
C LYS A 30 1.30 3.68 -4.81
N VAL A 31 1.03 2.37 -4.89
CA VAL A 31 2.05 1.32 -4.94
C VAL A 31 2.94 1.49 -6.18
N GLN A 32 2.36 1.74 -7.35
CA GLN A 32 3.13 1.99 -8.57
C GLN A 32 4.06 3.20 -8.43
N ASN A 33 3.59 4.28 -7.80
CA ASN A 33 4.42 5.45 -7.54
C ASN A 33 5.60 5.12 -6.61
N ASP A 34 5.36 4.36 -5.55
CA ASP A 34 6.39 3.94 -4.60
C ASP A 34 7.43 3.01 -5.26
N ILE A 35 7.00 2.05 -6.09
CA ILE A 35 7.90 1.19 -6.88
C ILE A 35 8.69 2.01 -7.89
N THR A 36 8.07 2.99 -8.55
CA THR A 36 8.75 3.88 -9.50
C THR A 36 9.82 4.71 -8.78
N ALA A 37 9.49 5.26 -7.61
CA ALA A 37 10.43 6.00 -6.79
C ALA A 37 11.60 5.10 -6.36
N LEU A 38 11.34 3.88 -5.89
CA LEU A 38 12.39 2.95 -5.48
C LEU A 38 13.29 2.52 -6.65
N THR A 39 12.69 2.16 -7.78
CA THR A 39 13.42 1.65 -8.96
C THR A 39 14.26 2.72 -9.66
N ALA A 40 13.93 4.00 -9.49
CA ALA A 40 14.76 5.11 -9.94
C ALA A 40 16.14 5.16 -9.25
N TYR A 41 16.25 4.64 -8.02
CA TYR A 41 17.50 4.60 -7.25
C TYR A 41 18.14 3.21 -7.20
N ILE A 42 17.31 2.17 -7.19
CA ILE A 42 17.71 0.79 -6.93
C ILE A 42 17.08 -0.09 -8.01
N PRO A 43 17.85 -0.57 -9.00
CA PRO A 43 17.35 -1.55 -9.95
C PRO A 43 16.87 -2.80 -9.22
N LEU A 44 15.64 -3.24 -9.49
CA LEU A 44 15.02 -4.41 -8.86
C LEU A 44 14.75 -5.49 -9.90
N SER A 45 14.96 -6.75 -9.53
CA SER A 45 14.43 -7.88 -10.29
C SER A 45 12.92 -7.98 -10.12
N ASP A 46 12.25 -8.71 -11.01
CA ASP A 46 10.79 -8.88 -10.91
C ASP A 46 10.37 -9.64 -9.64
N ALA A 47 11.18 -10.59 -9.19
CA ALA A 47 10.97 -11.27 -7.91
C ALA A 47 11.07 -10.29 -6.71
N GLN A 48 12.02 -9.36 -6.75
CA GLN A 48 12.14 -8.32 -5.72
C GLN A 48 10.93 -7.38 -5.71
N LYS A 49 10.47 -6.95 -6.90
CA LYS A 49 9.29 -6.09 -7.03
C LYS A 49 8.06 -6.74 -6.41
N VAL A 50 7.79 -8.01 -6.74
CA VAL A 50 6.63 -8.75 -6.21
C VAL A 50 6.62 -8.78 -4.69
N GLU A 51 7.77 -9.01 -4.05
CA GLU A 51 7.83 -9.06 -2.59
C GLU A 51 7.65 -7.68 -1.95
N ILE A 52 8.28 -6.65 -2.52
CA ILE A 52 8.18 -5.27 -2.03
C ILE A 52 6.75 -4.73 -2.23
N GLU A 53 6.11 -5.05 -3.35
CA GLU A 53 4.72 -4.67 -3.65
C GLU A 53 3.75 -5.16 -2.57
N LYS A 54 3.95 -6.35 -2.00
CA LYS A 54 3.12 -6.84 -0.88
C LYS A 54 3.19 -5.91 0.33
N GLY A 55 4.40 -5.49 0.70
CA GLY A 55 4.62 -4.54 1.79
C GLY A 55 3.95 -3.19 1.51
N LEU A 56 4.08 -2.67 0.30
CA LEU A 56 3.51 -1.38 -0.10
C LEU A 56 1.97 -1.43 -0.19
N VAL A 57 1.40 -2.53 -0.68
CA VAL A 57 -0.05 -2.76 -0.65
C VAL A 57 -0.54 -2.77 0.79
N MET A 58 0.15 -3.49 1.68
CA MET A 58 -0.20 -3.54 3.09
C MET A 58 -0.11 -2.16 3.75
N LYS A 59 0.91 -1.34 3.41
CA LYS A 59 0.98 0.07 3.84
C LYS A 59 -0.28 0.83 3.44
N HIS A 60 -0.58 0.90 2.15
CA HIS A 60 -1.68 1.73 1.64
C HIS A 60 -3.07 1.21 2.02
N GLN A 61 -3.19 -0.07 2.36
CA GLN A 61 -4.44 -0.66 2.88
C GLN A 61 -4.68 -0.32 4.35
N ASN A 62 -3.63 -0.27 5.17
CA ASN A 62 -3.75 -0.25 6.63
C ASN A 62 -3.33 1.08 7.27
N LEU A 63 -2.46 1.86 6.64
CA LEU A 63 -2.04 3.16 7.15
C LEU A 63 -3.25 4.09 7.16
N SER A 64 -3.56 4.60 8.35
CA SER A 64 -4.69 5.49 8.58
C SER A 64 -4.30 6.52 9.64
N PRO A 65 -4.78 7.77 9.54
CA PRO A 65 -4.56 8.79 10.56
C PRO A 65 -5.09 8.35 11.95
N GLU A 66 -6.13 7.52 11.98
CA GLU A 66 -6.80 7.01 13.19
C GLU A 66 -6.03 5.88 13.90
N LEU A 67 -4.95 5.35 13.31
CA LEU A 67 -4.15 4.33 13.98
C LEU A 67 -3.47 4.91 15.22
N SER A 68 -3.46 4.14 16.30
CA SER A 68 -2.62 4.46 17.46
C SER A 68 -1.14 4.43 17.09
N GLU A 69 -0.32 5.21 17.79
CA GLU A 69 1.12 5.27 17.54
C GLU A 69 1.81 3.90 17.66
N GLY A 70 1.34 3.05 18.58
CA GLY A 70 1.83 1.67 18.69
C GLY A 70 1.53 0.82 17.45
N ARG A 71 0.32 0.94 16.89
CA ARG A 71 -0.06 0.23 15.66
C ARG A 71 0.65 0.77 14.43
N LYS A 72 0.83 2.10 14.33
CA LYS A 72 1.63 2.71 13.25
C LYS A 72 3.06 2.19 13.29
N LYS A 73 3.70 2.18 14.46
CA LYS A 73 5.06 1.65 14.62
C LYS A 73 5.17 0.19 14.18
N GLU A 74 4.18 -0.64 14.52
CA GLU A 74 4.20 -2.04 14.12
C GLU A 74 3.99 -2.20 12.60
N LEU A 75 3.05 -1.46 12.01
CA LEU A 75 2.87 -1.44 10.56
C LEU A 75 4.16 -1.02 9.84
N VAL A 76 4.81 0.04 10.30
CA VAL A 76 6.09 0.51 9.75
C VAL A 76 7.15 -0.58 9.77
N LYS A 77 7.31 -1.31 10.88
CA LYS A 77 8.29 -2.40 10.96
C LYS A 77 8.00 -3.52 9.96
N VAL A 78 6.74 -3.91 9.83
CA VAL A 78 6.37 -4.99 8.90
C VAL A 78 6.58 -4.54 7.45
N VAL A 79 6.20 -3.31 7.11
CA VAL A 79 6.44 -2.75 5.76
C VAL A 79 7.95 -2.64 5.49
N ASP A 80 8.75 -2.18 6.45
CA ASP A 80 10.21 -2.09 6.33
C ASP A 80 10.85 -3.48 6.14
N HIS A 81 10.32 -4.51 6.79
CA HIS A 81 10.76 -5.89 6.58
C HIS A 81 10.52 -6.36 5.14
N TYR A 82 9.31 -6.18 4.60
CA TYR A 82 9.00 -6.53 3.20
C TYR A 82 9.83 -5.71 2.20
N LEU A 83 10.11 -4.45 2.52
CA LEU A 83 10.95 -3.59 1.69
C LEU A 83 12.40 -4.10 1.63
N ARG A 84 12.96 -4.51 2.76
CA ARG A 84 14.40 -4.80 2.91
C ARG A 84 14.77 -6.26 2.68
N ALA A 85 13.92 -7.21 3.07
CA ALA A 85 14.20 -8.64 2.99
C ALA A 85 14.64 -9.14 1.60
N PRO A 86 14.05 -8.68 0.48
CA PRO A 86 14.43 -9.18 -0.85
C PRO A 86 15.66 -8.46 -1.43
N LEU A 87 16.18 -7.41 -0.78
CA LEU A 87 17.29 -6.61 -1.30
C LEU A 87 18.65 -7.25 -0.98
N THR A 88 19.58 -7.13 -1.93
CA THR A 88 20.99 -7.47 -1.71
C THR A 88 21.67 -6.44 -0.81
N GLN A 89 22.83 -6.79 -0.23
CA GLN A 89 23.60 -5.87 0.60
C GLN A 89 23.92 -4.52 -0.09
N ALA A 90 24.25 -4.56 -1.39
CA ALA A 90 24.55 -3.35 -2.15
C ALA A 90 23.31 -2.48 -2.38
N GLN A 91 22.14 -3.10 -2.59
CA GLN A 91 20.87 -2.39 -2.71
C GLN A 91 20.44 -1.80 -1.36
N LEU A 92 20.63 -2.52 -0.24
CA LEU A 92 20.37 -2.01 1.10
C LEU A 92 21.22 -0.77 1.42
N GLN A 93 22.52 -0.80 1.09
CA GLN A 93 23.38 0.37 1.27
C GLN A 93 22.90 1.59 0.47
N LYS A 94 22.44 1.39 -0.77
CA LYS A 94 21.83 2.47 -1.58
C LYS A 94 20.53 2.99 -0.97
N LEU A 95 19.72 2.10 -0.40
CA LEU A 95 18.46 2.48 0.25
C LEU A 95 18.73 3.32 1.51
N ASP A 96 19.68 2.88 2.35
CA ASP A 96 20.03 3.56 3.59
C ASP A 96 20.73 4.91 3.37
N ALA A 97 21.39 5.08 2.22
CA ALA A 97 21.92 6.37 1.80
C ALA A 97 20.83 7.40 1.45
N ASN A 98 19.55 6.98 1.33
CA ASN A 98 18.41 7.86 1.06
C ASN A 98 17.33 7.75 2.15
N PRO A 99 17.54 8.33 3.34
CA PRO A 99 16.60 8.23 4.45
C PRO A 99 15.23 8.88 4.14
N LYS A 100 15.19 9.85 3.23
CA LYS A 100 13.94 10.47 2.77
C LYS A 100 13.09 9.46 2.00
N LEU A 101 13.70 8.70 1.09
CA LEU A 101 13.01 7.65 0.35
C LEU A 101 12.54 6.54 1.30
N VAL A 102 13.36 6.11 2.27
CA VAL A 102 12.94 5.12 3.27
C VAL A 102 11.68 5.59 3.99
N LYS A 103 11.69 6.83 4.52
CA LYS A 103 10.56 7.41 5.22
C LYS A 103 9.29 7.41 4.37
N GLN A 104 9.41 7.81 3.09
CA GLN A 104 8.31 7.77 2.13
C GLN A 104 7.76 6.35 1.94
N LEU A 105 8.63 5.35 1.80
CA LEU A 105 8.22 3.98 1.49
C LEU A 105 7.59 3.26 2.68
N VAL A 106 7.99 3.57 3.93
CA VAL A 106 7.55 2.82 5.12
C VAL A 106 6.56 3.55 6.02
N SER A 107 6.53 4.89 6.01
CA SER A 107 5.83 5.67 7.05
C SER A 107 4.98 6.84 6.54
N GLU A 108 5.07 7.19 5.26
CA GLU A 108 4.24 8.21 4.59
C GLU A 108 3.33 7.57 3.53
#